data_AF-A0A421AXM5-F1
#
_entry.id   AF-A0A421AXM5-F1
#
_cell.length_a   1.000
_cell.length_b   1.000
_cell.length_c   1.000
_cell.angle_alpha   90.00
_cell.angle_beta   90.00
_cell.angle_gamma   90.00
#
_symmetry.space_group_name_H-M   'P 1'
#
loop_
_entity.id
_entity.type
_entity.pdbx_description
1 polymer ?
#
loop_
_entity_poly.entity_id
_entity_poly.type
_entity_poly.pdbx_seq_one_letter_code
_entity_poly.pdbx_strand_id
1 'polypeptide(L)'
;MKVNRLIAGAVVAAAALLATACGTGDAAPAAQQVQAATTTTTTTTVAPTTTTTTTTAAPTTTTTTVAPPVTTTTTKKKPPVTTTTTKKPKPSTTAKPAPAPVEGVPCAATASACIDLSANQSWLLKDGKVVLGPVPITHGRAGYRTPVGTFKVGWKDIDHKSREFNDAPMPFSVFFNGGIAFHQGSLKVQSHGCIHLSASAAKAYFNGLSVGDTVQVVA
;
A
#
# COMPACT_ATOMS: atom_id res chain seq x y z
N MET A 1 12.03 52.40 2.53
CA MET A 1 13.30 52.57 1.81
C MET A 1 13.46 51.40 0.84
N LYS A 2 13.49 51.68 -0.46
CA LYS A 2 13.71 50.72 -1.55
C LYS A 2 15.20 50.65 -1.82
N VAL A 3 15.77 49.45 -1.91
CA VAL A 3 17.06 49.22 -2.58
C VAL A 3 16.97 47.96 -3.44
N ASN A 4 16.96 48.19 -4.75
CA ASN A 4 17.14 47.22 -5.82
C ASN A 4 18.64 46.95 -6.00
N ARG A 5 19.04 45.70 -6.24
CA ARG A 5 20.26 45.41 -7.01
C ARG A 5 20.04 44.23 -7.96
N LEU A 6 20.06 44.58 -9.26
CA LEU A 6 20.19 43.73 -10.45
C LEU A 6 21.66 43.36 -10.67
N ILE A 7 21.98 42.11 -11.03
CA ILE A 7 23.06 41.66 -11.96
C ILE A 7 22.64 40.24 -12.44
N ALA A 8 22.12 40.04 -13.65
CA ALA A 8 22.80 39.82 -14.94
C ALA A 8 23.73 38.59 -14.99
N GLY A 9 23.40 37.59 -15.83
CA GLY A 9 24.24 36.44 -16.14
C GLY A 9 23.65 35.65 -17.31
N ALA A 10 24.30 35.76 -18.46
CA ALA A 10 23.74 35.51 -19.78
C ALA A 10 23.78 34.04 -20.25
N VAL A 11 22.77 33.76 -21.09
CA VAL A 11 22.62 32.72 -22.12
C VAL A 11 23.93 32.26 -22.77
N VAL A 12 24.14 30.93 -22.83
CA VAL A 12 24.99 30.29 -23.84
C VAL A 12 24.09 29.38 -24.68
N ALA A 13 23.97 29.74 -25.95
CA ALA A 13 23.26 28.99 -26.97
C ALA A 13 24.21 28.09 -27.76
N ALA A 14 23.70 26.89 -28.06
CA ALA A 14 23.85 26.09 -29.28
C ALA A 14 25.23 25.94 -29.95
N ALA A 15 25.65 24.67 -30.08
CA ALA A 15 26.28 24.18 -31.31
C ALA A 15 25.71 22.78 -31.62
N ALA A 16 24.98 22.70 -32.73
CA ALA A 16 24.55 21.46 -33.36
C ALA A 16 25.70 20.90 -34.22
N LEU A 17 25.86 19.58 -34.22
CA LEU A 17 26.63 18.86 -35.24
C LEU A 17 25.82 17.65 -35.69
N LEU A 18 25.48 17.67 -36.98
CA LEU A 18 24.88 16.57 -37.72
C LEU A 18 25.89 15.43 -37.91
N ALA A 19 25.43 14.19 -37.80
CA ALA A 19 25.93 13.10 -38.64
C ALA A 19 24.87 11.99 -38.73
N THR A 20 24.18 11.97 -39.87
CA THR A 20 23.46 10.82 -40.42
C THR A 20 24.42 9.68 -40.74
N ALA A 21 24.14 8.48 -40.23
CA ALA A 21 24.65 7.24 -40.81
C ALA A 21 23.55 6.18 -40.82
N CYS A 22 23.08 5.82 -42.02
CA CYS A 22 22.41 4.56 -42.27
C CYS A 22 23.43 3.43 -42.12
N GLY A 23 23.05 2.38 -41.40
CA GLY A 23 23.82 1.15 -41.28
C GLY A 23 22.88 0.01 -40.96
N THR A 24 22.36 -0.65 -41.99
CA THR A 24 21.79 -1.99 -41.93
C THR A 24 22.91 -2.97 -41.59
N GLY A 25 22.78 -3.65 -40.46
CA GLY A 25 23.74 -4.65 -39.99
C GLY A 25 23.03 -5.72 -39.18
N ASP A 26 22.47 -6.69 -39.89
CA ASP A 26 22.04 -7.98 -39.38
C ASP A 26 23.28 -8.73 -38.84
N ALA A 27 23.31 -9.03 -37.54
CA ALA A 27 24.28 -9.95 -36.98
C ALA A 27 23.69 -10.62 -35.72
N ALA A 28 23.36 -11.89 -35.88
CA ALA A 28 22.88 -12.80 -34.87
C ALA A 28 23.81 -12.87 -33.64
N PRO A 29 23.28 -13.08 -32.41
CA PRO A 29 24.11 -13.43 -31.27
C PRO A 29 24.58 -14.87 -31.40
N ALA A 30 25.89 -15.03 -31.57
CA ALA A 30 26.60 -16.29 -31.41
C ALA A 30 26.50 -16.77 -29.96
N ALA A 31 26.33 -18.09 -29.83
CA ALA A 31 26.21 -18.83 -28.59
C ALA A 31 27.34 -18.52 -27.60
N GLN A 32 26.95 -18.15 -26.38
CA GLN A 32 27.86 -18.01 -25.25
C GLN A 32 28.23 -19.40 -24.75
N GLN A 33 29.53 -19.70 -24.80
CA GLN A 33 30.11 -20.98 -24.41
C GLN A 33 29.96 -21.21 -22.91
N VAL A 34 29.51 -22.42 -22.60
CA VAL A 34 29.45 -23.01 -21.27
C VAL A 34 30.88 -23.42 -20.89
N GLN A 35 31.50 -22.71 -19.95
CA GLN A 35 32.71 -23.20 -19.30
C GLN A 35 32.32 -24.01 -18.07
N ALA A 36 32.57 -25.31 -18.17
CA ALA A 36 32.46 -26.28 -17.10
C ALA A 36 33.46 -25.93 -15.98
N ALA A 37 32.93 -25.56 -14.82
CA ALA A 37 33.71 -25.42 -13.61
C ALA A 37 33.80 -26.78 -12.91
N THR A 38 35.04 -27.15 -12.65
CA THR A 38 35.58 -28.42 -12.19
C THR A 38 35.02 -28.85 -10.83
N THR A 39 34.61 -30.11 -10.80
CA THR A 39 34.24 -30.91 -9.63
C THR A 39 35.38 -30.92 -8.60
N THR A 40 35.11 -30.46 -7.38
CA THR A 40 35.95 -30.79 -6.21
C THR A 40 35.09 -31.54 -5.21
N THR A 41 35.23 -32.86 -5.23
CA THR A 41 34.60 -33.79 -4.29
C THR A 41 35.44 -33.83 -3.02
N THR A 42 34.97 -33.19 -1.95
CA THR A 42 35.52 -33.39 -0.60
C THR A 42 34.68 -34.45 0.11
N THR A 43 35.24 -35.66 0.20
CA THR A 43 34.68 -36.77 0.97
C THR A 43 34.97 -36.55 2.45
N THR A 44 33.96 -36.11 3.21
CA THR A 44 33.99 -36.17 4.68
C THR A 44 33.18 -37.37 5.14
N THR A 45 33.89 -38.42 5.54
CA THR A 45 33.35 -39.62 6.19
C THR A 45 32.79 -39.24 7.56
N VAL A 46 31.47 -39.32 7.72
CA VAL A 46 30.78 -39.25 9.02
C VAL A 46 30.34 -40.66 9.40
N ALA A 47 30.66 -41.06 10.63
CA ALA A 47 30.40 -42.37 11.22
C ALA A 47 28.90 -42.71 11.29
N PRO A 48 28.52 -44.00 11.27
CA PRO A 48 27.12 -44.42 11.35
C PRO A 48 26.59 -44.24 12.77
N THR A 49 25.65 -43.31 12.94
CA THR A 49 24.85 -43.21 14.17
C THR A 49 23.73 -44.26 14.12
N THR A 50 23.75 -45.16 15.10
CA THR A 50 22.70 -46.12 15.39
C THR A 50 21.35 -45.42 15.53
N THR A 51 20.39 -45.77 14.67
CA THR A 51 19.00 -45.32 14.79
C THR A 51 18.25 -46.30 15.70
N THR A 52 18.02 -45.90 16.95
CA THR A 52 17.11 -46.60 17.86
C THR A 52 15.68 -46.18 17.53
N THR A 53 14.90 -47.08 16.96
CA THR A 53 13.47 -46.90 16.69
C THR A 53 12.68 -47.04 17.99
N THR A 54 12.49 -45.94 18.72
CA THR A 54 11.58 -45.92 19.85
C THR A 54 10.15 -45.69 19.35
N THR A 55 9.35 -46.74 19.38
CA THR A 55 7.90 -46.67 19.14
C THR A 55 7.25 -46.05 20.38
N THR A 56 7.02 -44.74 20.35
CA THR A 56 6.21 -44.04 21.35
C THR A 56 4.75 -44.07 20.92
N ALA A 57 3.92 -44.66 21.78
CA ALA A 57 2.48 -44.76 21.63
C ALA A 57 1.82 -43.39 21.37
N ALA A 58 0.85 -43.38 20.47
CA ALA A 58 0.01 -42.23 20.18
C ALA A 58 -0.73 -41.76 21.46
N PRO A 59 -0.75 -40.45 21.78
CA PRO A 59 -1.68 -39.93 22.76
C PRO A 59 -3.09 -39.94 22.15
N THR A 60 -3.95 -40.83 22.66
CA THR A 60 -5.41 -40.71 22.52
C THR A 60 -5.85 -39.39 23.13
N THR A 61 -6.12 -38.41 22.28
CA THR A 61 -6.80 -37.17 22.65
C THR A 61 -8.29 -37.49 22.79
N THR A 62 -8.73 -37.68 24.02
CA THR A 62 -10.15 -37.64 24.38
C THR A 62 -10.69 -36.26 24.05
N THR A 63 -11.42 -36.16 22.94
CA THR A 63 -12.16 -34.95 22.59
C THR A 63 -13.41 -34.92 23.45
N THR A 64 -13.33 -34.28 24.61
CA THR A 64 -14.51 -33.91 25.39
C THR A 64 -15.15 -32.72 24.69
N THR A 65 -16.12 -33.00 23.82
CA THR A 65 -17.06 -32.00 23.29
C THR A 65 -17.91 -31.50 24.44
N VAL A 66 -17.46 -30.43 25.11
CA VAL A 66 -18.34 -29.59 25.93
C VAL A 66 -19.07 -28.68 24.96
N ALA A 67 -20.30 -29.06 24.62
CA ALA A 67 -21.25 -28.18 23.97
C ALA A 67 -21.39 -26.89 24.81
N PRO A 68 -21.39 -25.69 24.20
CA PRO A 68 -21.81 -24.50 24.91
C PRO A 68 -23.27 -24.68 25.36
N PRO A 69 -23.67 -24.17 26.54
CA PRO A 69 -25.05 -24.27 26.98
C PRO A 69 -25.95 -23.52 25.99
N VAL A 70 -26.86 -24.26 25.37
CA VAL A 70 -28.00 -23.71 24.63
C VAL A 70 -28.93 -23.10 25.66
N THR A 71 -28.80 -21.80 25.89
CA THR A 71 -29.82 -21.02 26.60
C THR A 71 -30.93 -20.68 25.62
N THR A 72 -31.89 -21.59 25.46
CA THR A 72 -33.21 -21.28 24.94
C THR A 72 -34.06 -20.68 26.05
N THR A 73 -34.28 -19.37 25.98
CA THR A 73 -35.44 -18.72 26.63
C THR A 73 -36.18 -17.85 25.60
N THR A 74 -37.26 -18.43 25.13
CA THR A 74 -38.55 -17.88 24.66
C THR A 74 -38.81 -16.37 24.81
N THR A 75 -39.21 -15.76 23.68
CA THR A 75 -40.29 -14.77 23.49
C THR A 75 -40.49 -13.67 24.54
N LYS A 76 -40.11 -12.43 24.19
CA LYS A 76 -41.03 -11.26 24.18
C LYS A 76 -40.38 -9.99 23.61
N LYS A 77 -41.17 -9.34 22.75
CA LYS A 77 -41.18 -7.92 22.38
C LYS A 77 -40.03 -7.41 21.49
N LYS A 78 -40.36 -7.28 20.20
CA LYS A 78 -39.80 -6.32 19.24
C LYS A 78 -39.38 -5.02 19.97
N PRO A 79 -38.09 -4.66 20.01
CA PRO A 79 -37.68 -3.30 20.34
C PRO A 79 -38.28 -2.35 19.29
N PRO A 80 -38.79 -1.17 19.68
CA PRO A 80 -39.38 -0.26 18.73
C PRO A 80 -38.34 0.08 17.65
N VAL A 81 -38.77 0.00 16.39
CA VAL A 81 -38.21 0.88 15.36
C VAL A 81 -38.56 2.28 15.84
N THR A 82 -37.66 2.88 16.62
CA THR A 82 -37.70 4.31 16.84
C THR A 82 -37.31 4.91 15.51
N THR A 83 -38.33 5.32 14.77
CA THR A 83 -38.25 6.25 13.66
C THR A 83 -37.58 7.51 14.20
N THR A 84 -36.25 7.57 14.18
CA THR A 84 -35.53 8.82 14.40
C THR A 84 -35.82 9.65 13.16
N THR A 85 -36.77 10.55 13.35
CA THR A 85 -37.11 11.66 12.47
C THR A 85 -35.85 12.22 11.83
N THR A 86 -35.87 12.20 10.51
CA THR A 86 -34.95 12.88 9.59
C THR A 86 -34.84 14.35 9.98
N LYS A 87 -33.90 14.68 10.86
CA LYS A 87 -33.37 16.05 10.90
C LYS A 87 -32.39 16.17 9.73
N LYS A 88 -32.96 16.53 8.58
CA LYS A 88 -32.27 17.12 7.43
C LYS A 88 -31.07 17.95 7.93
N PRO A 89 -29.81 17.55 7.65
CA PRO A 89 -28.70 18.45 7.82
C PRO A 89 -28.99 19.69 6.98
N LYS A 90 -29.09 20.84 7.65
CA LYS A 90 -29.18 22.16 7.04
C LYS A 90 -28.07 22.25 5.97
N PRO A 91 -28.36 22.74 4.75
CA PRO A 91 -27.32 22.97 3.75
C PRO A 91 -26.26 23.87 4.38
N SER A 92 -25.04 23.36 4.50
CA SER A 92 -23.88 24.21 4.79
C SER A 92 -23.59 25.01 3.53
N THR A 93 -24.34 26.10 3.34
CA THR A 93 -23.99 27.17 2.42
C THR A 93 -22.72 27.82 2.94
N THR A 94 -21.60 27.43 2.32
CA THR A 94 -20.55 28.26 1.69
C THR A 94 -19.20 27.55 1.86
N ALA A 95 -19.06 26.34 1.32
CA ALA A 95 -17.74 25.75 1.12
C ALA A 95 -17.09 26.51 -0.04
N LYS A 96 -15.99 27.24 0.25
CA LYS A 96 -15.04 27.70 -0.77
C LYS A 96 -14.81 26.55 -1.77
N PRO A 97 -14.89 26.80 -3.10
CA PRO A 97 -14.67 25.76 -4.09
C PRO A 97 -13.38 25.01 -3.77
N ALA A 98 -13.48 23.69 -3.60
CA ALA A 98 -12.31 22.85 -3.45
C ALA A 98 -11.37 23.16 -4.64
N PRO A 99 -10.06 23.36 -4.40
CA PRO A 99 -9.11 23.59 -5.48
C PRO A 99 -9.26 22.51 -6.55
N ALA A 100 -9.20 22.93 -7.81
CA ALA A 100 -9.35 22.04 -8.95
C ALA A 100 -8.41 20.82 -8.82
N PRO A 101 -8.80 19.63 -9.32
CA PRO A 101 -7.93 18.48 -9.34
C PRO A 101 -6.62 18.76 -10.07
N VAL A 102 -5.55 18.06 -9.68
CA VAL A 102 -4.31 18.04 -10.48
C VAL A 102 -4.61 17.30 -11.77
N GLU A 103 -4.11 17.79 -12.90
CA GLU A 103 -4.31 17.13 -14.19
C GLU A 103 -3.89 15.65 -14.12
N GLY A 104 -4.80 14.74 -14.52
CA GLY A 104 -4.58 13.30 -14.48
C GLY A 104 -4.71 12.63 -13.10
N VAL A 105 -5.11 13.37 -12.04
CA VAL A 105 -5.34 12.81 -10.70
C VAL A 105 -6.79 13.07 -10.28
N PRO A 106 -7.57 12.05 -9.88
CA PRO A 106 -9.00 12.21 -9.58
C PRO A 106 -9.27 12.79 -8.17
N CYS A 107 -8.31 13.50 -7.58
CA CYS A 107 -8.41 14.11 -6.26
C CYS A 107 -8.08 15.61 -6.32
N ALA A 108 -8.54 16.37 -5.32
CA ALA A 108 -8.25 17.78 -5.21
C ALA A 108 -6.73 18.03 -5.07
N ALA A 109 -6.23 19.14 -5.61
CA ALA A 109 -4.82 19.51 -5.50
C ALA A 109 -4.31 19.73 -4.05
N THR A 110 -5.24 19.81 -3.08
CA THR A 110 -4.92 19.89 -1.64
C THR A 110 -4.71 18.54 -0.97
N ALA A 111 -4.95 17.43 -1.68
CA ALA A 111 -4.61 16.09 -1.19
C ALA A 111 -3.08 15.92 -1.24
N SER A 112 -2.51 15.28 -0.22
CA SER A 112 -1.11 14.82 -0.23
C SER A 112 -1.00 13.37 -0.72
N ALA A 113 -2.07 12.59 -0.58
CA ALA A 113 -2.24 11.30 -1.23
C ALA A 113 -3.62 11.18 -1.87
N CYS A 114 -3.67 10.64 -3.08
CA CYS A 114 -4.90 10.33 -3.80
C CYS A 114 -4.97 8.83 -4.06
N ILE A 115 -6.12 8.21 -3.75
CA ILE A 115 -6.40 6.80 -4.02
C ILE A 115 -7.61 6.73 -4.95
N ASP A 116 -7.44 6.10 -6.10
CA ASP A 116 -8.53 5.72 -7.00
C ASP A 116 -8.76 4.21 -6.90
N LEU A 117 -9.87 3.85 -6.23
CA LEU A 117 -10.24 2.45 -6.04
C LEU A 117 -10.72 1.80 -7.35
N SER A 118 -11.31 2.56 -8.27
CA SER A 118 -11.79 2.03 -9.55
C SER A 118 -10.63 1.64 -10.48
N ALA A 119 -9.56 2.45 -10.46
CA ALA A 119 -8.37 2.24 -11.28
C ALA A 119 -7.31 1.36 -10.61
N ASN A 120 -7.47 1.02 -9.32
CA ASN A 120 -6.42 0.39 -8.49
C ASN A 120 -5.11 1.18 -8.54
N GLN A 121 -5.21 2.50 -8.43
CA GLN A 121 -4.08 3.42 -8.52
C GLN A 121 -4.01 4.38 -7.35
N SER A 122 -2.81 4.84 -7.04
CA SER A 122 -2.58 5.85 -6.02
C SER A 122 -1.46 6.80 -6.42
N TRP A 123 -1.51 8.04 -5.92
CA TRP A 123 -0.52 9.09 -6.14
C TRP A 123 -0.09 9.73 -4.83
N LEU A 124 1.17 10.14 -4.75
CA LEU A 124 1.61 11.16 -3.80
C LEU A 124 1.67 12.50 -4.50
N LEU A 125 1.19 13.51 -3.78
CA LEU A 125 1.13 14.87 -4.21
C LEU A 125 1.90 15.74 -3.22
N LYS A 126 2.61 16.73 -3.74
CA LYS A 126 3.24 17.78 -2.95
C LYS A 126 2.99 19.12 -3.64
N ASP A 127 2.43 20.07 -2.90
CA ASP A 127 2.13 21.42 -3.39
C ASP A 127 1.32 21.41 -4.71
N GLY A 128 0.31 20.52 -4.79
CA GLY A 128 -0.55 20.38 -5.96
C GLY A 128 0.13 19.76 -7.19
N LYS A 129 1.26 19.07 -7.02
CA LYS A 129 1.98 18.37 -8.08
C LYS A 129 2.16 16.90 -7.73
N VAL A 130 2.05 16.01 -8.73
CA VAL A 130 2.38 14.60 -8.56
C VAL A 130 3.89 14.45 -8.35
N VAL A 131 4.28 13.88 -7.21
CA VAL A 131 5.68 13.53 -6.91
C VAL A 131 5.95 12.03 -7.05
N LEU A 132 4.89 11.22 -6.99
CA LEU A 132 4.94 9.79 -7.28
C LEU A 132 3.57 9.33 -7.79
N GLY A 133 3.53 8.59 -8.88
CA GLY A 133 2.34 7.89 -9.35
C GLY A 133 2.07 8.06 -10.85
N PRO A 134 1.04 7.37 -11.38
CA PRO A 134 0.22 6.39 -10.68
C PRO A 134 1.05 5.16 -10.25
N VAL A 135 0.90 4.72 -9.00
CA VAL A 135 1.43 3.43 -8.56
C VAL A 135 0.29 2.42 -8.43
N PRO A 136 0.51 1.14 -8.79
CA PRO A 136 -0.49 0.11 -8.58
C PRO A 136 -0.71 -0.14 -7.09
N ILE A 137 -1.97 -0.41 -6.73
CA ILE A 137 -2.37 -0.79 -5.37
C ILE A 137 -3.25 -2.02 -5.37
N THR A 138 -3.39 -2.67 -4.21
CA THR A 138 -4.62 -3.40 -3.87
C THR A 138 -5.25 -2.78 -2.64
N HIS A 139 -6.57 -2.90 -2.54
CA HIS A 139 -7.37 -2.29 -1.48
C HIS A 139 -8.34 -3.30 -0.87
N GLY A 140 -9.22 -2.84 0.01
CA GLY A 140 -10.15 -3.67 0.75
C GLY A 140 -11.09 -4.52 -0.12
N ARG A 141 -11.13 -5.82 0.16
CA ARG A 141 -12.02 -6.77 -0.53
C ARG A 141 -13.49 -6.60 -0.14
N ALA A 142 -14.38 -7.33 -0.80
CA ALA A 142 -15.79 -7.39 -0.42
C ALA A 142 -15.94 -7.79 1.07
N GLY A 143 -16.78 -7.08 1.82
CA GLY A 143 -16.93 -7.22 3.26
C GLY A 143 -15.91 -6.42 4.12
N TYR A 144 -14.83 -5.92 3.51
CA TYR A 144 -13.78 -5.14 4.16
C TYR A 144 -13.37 -3.94 3.30
N ARG A 145 -14.34 -3.25 2.71
CA ARG A 145 -14.09 -2.18 1.73
C ARG A 145 -13.33 -1.02 2.35
N THR A 146 -12.36 -0.50 1.61
CA THR A 146 -11.73 0.78 1.93
C THR A 146 -12.78 1.89 1.80
N PRO A 147 -13.04 2.69 2.86
CA PRO A 147 -14.02 3.77 2.80
C PRO A 147 -13.59 4.90 1.85
N VAL A 148 -14.53 5.37 1.02
CA VAL A 148 -14.39 6.57 0.19
C VAL A 148 -14.54 7.82 1.05
N GLY A 149 -13.76 8.87 0.77
CA GLY A 149 -13.85 10.13 1.49
C GLY A 149 -12.52 10.87 1.62
N THR A 150 -12.53 11.92 2.44
CA THR A 150 -11.34 12.70 2.77
C THR A 150 -10.94 12.43 4.22
N PHE A 151 -9.68 12.07 4.41
CA PHE A 151 -9.11 11.65 5.66
C PHE A 151 -7.82 12.42 5.96
N LYS A 152 -7.24 12.13 7.12
CA LYS A 152 -5.99 12.71 7.61
C LYS A 152 -5.05 11.63 8.07
N VAL A 153 -3.78 11.74 7.71
CA VAL A 153 -2.74 10.88 8.29
C VAL A 153 -2.74 11.09 9.80
N GLY A 154 -3.01 10.03 10.56
CA GLY A 154 -3.06 10.06 12.01
C GLY A 154 -1.70 9.79 12.62
N TRP A 155 -1.06 8.70 12.22
CA TRP A 155 0.22 8.26 12.77
C TRP A 155 0.92 7.30 11.81
N LYS A 156 2.19 7.02 12.11
CA LYS A 156 3.10 6.27 11.24
C LYS A 156 3.95 5.34 12.09
N ASP A 157 4.23 4.16 11.55
CA ASP A 157 5.10 3.16 12.18
C ASP A 157 5.83 2.36 11.10
N ILE A 158 7.15 2.38 11.14
CA ILE A 158 7.99 1.79 10.11
C ILE A 158 7.96 0.25 10.15
N ASP A 159 7.85 -0.34 11.34
CA ASP A 159 7.94 -1.78 11.59
C ASP A 159 6.66 -2.32 12.25
N HIS A 160 5.51 -1.77 11.84
CA HIS A 160 4.23 -2.08 12.44
C HIS A 160 3.88 -3.57 12.35
N LYS A 161 3.28 -4.09 13.41
CA LYS A 161 2.69 -5.44 13.47
C LYS A 161 1.23 -5.33 13.90
N SER A 162 0.31 -5.82 13.07
CA SER A 162 -1.11 -5.77 13.41
C SER A 162 -1.48 -6.88 14.37
N ARG A 163 -1.97 -6.48 15.55
CA ARG A 163 -2.45 -7.41 16.59
C ARG A 163 -3.75 -8.11 16.17
N GLU A 164 -4.55 -7.43 15.35
CA GLU A 164 -5.80 -7.95 14.79
C GLU A 164 -5.57 -9.05 13.76
N PHE A 165 -4.38 -9.11 13.16
CA PHE A 165 -3.97 -10.09 12.16
C PHE A 165 -2.77 -10.93 12.63
N ASN A 166 -2.80 -11.41 13.87
CA ASN A 166 -1.80 -12.34 14.42
C ASN A 166 -0.35 -11.84 14.28
N ASP A 167 -0.12 -10.57 14.60
CA ASP A 167 1.18 -9.87 14.47
C ASP A 167 1.75 -9.88 13.04
N ALA A 168 0.87 -9.93 12.03
CA ALA A 168 1.27 -9.82 10.63
C ALA A 168 2.03 -8.50 10.38
N PRO A 169 3.18 -8.54 9.68
CA PRO A 169 4.00 -7.37 9.43
C PRO A 169 3.31 -6.42 8.43
N MET A 170 3.32 -5.14 8.76
CA MET A 170 2.87 -4.04 7.90
C MET A 170 3.99 -2.99 7.76
N PRO A 171 5.05 -3.28 6.99
CA PRO A 171 6.19 -2.37 6.88
C PRO A 171 5.79 -1.03 6.25
N PHE A 172 6.41 0.05 6.73
CA PHE A 172 6.18 1.42 6.25
C PHE A 172 4.72 1.87 6.39
N SER A 173 4.09 1.57 7.53
CA SER A 173 2.69 1.89 7.76
C SER A 173 2.44 3.38 7.95
N VAL A 174 1.49 3.91 7.19
CA VAL A 174 0.95 5.27 7.30
C VAL A 174 -0.56 5.18 7.50
N PHE A 175 -1.01 5.33 8.74
CA PHE A 175 -2.42 5.21 9.11
C PHE A 175 -3.16 6.50 8.82
N PHE A 176 -4.30 6.42 8.13
CA PHE A 176 -5.10 7.59 7.77
C PHE A 176 -6.59 7.48 8.16
N ASN A 177 -7.07 6.29 8.53
CA ASN A 177 -8.45 6.11 8.98
C ASN A 177 -8.54 4.96 9.99
N GLY A 178 -8.34 5.26 11.27
CA GLY A 178 -8.31 4.25 12.34
C GLY A 178 -7.22 3.20 12.08
N GLY A 179 -7.61 1.95 11.86
CA GLY A 179 -6.71 0.84 11.51
C GLY A 179 -6.37 0.71 10.01
N ILE A 180 -6.89 1.59 9.15
CA ILE A 180 -6.60 1.57 7.71
C ILE A 180 -5.34 2.40 7.43
N ALA A 181 -4.38 1.76 6.76
CA ALA A 181 -3.09 2.35 6.42
C ALA A 181 -2.69 2.10 4.96
N PHE A 182 -1.78 2.93 4.47
CA PHE A 182 -0.85 2.53 3.42
C PHE A 182 0.25 1.69 4.05
N HIS A 183 0.64 0.57 3.44
CA HIS A 183 1.82 -0.19 3.84
C HIS A 183 2.30 -1.10 2.72
N GLN A 184 3.50 -1.66 2.87
CA GLN A 184 3.97 -2.70 1.96
C GLN A 184 3.04 -3.93 2.05
N GLY A 185 2.61 -4.44 0.90
CA GLY A 185 1.77 -5.63 0.85
C GLY A 185 1.70 -6.26 -0.54
N SER A 186 0.79 -7.22 -0.70
CA SER A 186 0.60 -7.92 -1.97
C SER A 186 -0.17 -7.06 -2.97
N LEU A 187 0.39 -6.87 -4.17
CA LEU A 187 -0.31 -6.25 -5.30
C LEU A 187 -1.21 -7.23 -6.08
N LYS A 188 -1.35 -8.46 -5.59
CA LYS A 188 -2.20 -9.50 -6.21
C LYS A 188 -3.35 -9.93 -5.30
N VAL A 189 -3.25 -9.65 -4.00
CA VAL A 189 -4.22 -10.08 -2.99
C VAL A 189 -4.80 -8.85 -2.32
N GLN A 190 -6.13 -8.70 -2.43
CA GLN A 190 -6.89 -7.63 -1.79
C GLN A 190 -6.80 -7.71 -0.26
N SER A 191 -6.80 -6.54 0.38
CA SER A 191 -6.59 -6.39 1.83
C SER A 191 -7.89 -6.52 2.64
N HIS A 192 -7.79 -6.31 3.95
CA HIS A 192 -8.93 -6.09 4.86
C HIS A 192 -9.27 -4.60 5.06
N GLY A 193 -8.90 -3.74 4.10
CA GLY A 193 -9.22 -2.32 4.11
C GLY A 193 -8.02 -1.43 3.81
N CYS A 194 -6.82 -1.87 4.19
CA CYS A 194 -5.56 -1.17 3.92
C CYS A 194 -5.25 -1.03 2.43
N ILE A 195 -4.39 -0.08 2.10
CA ILE A 195 -3.85 0.10 0.76
C ILE A 195 -2.48 -0.59 0.70
N HIS A 196 -2.41 -1.72 0.00
CA HIS A 196 -1.13 -2.38 -0.25
C HIS A 196 -0.38 -1.68 -1.36
N LEU A 197 0.89 -1.42 -1.11
CA LEU A 197 1.85 -0.86 -2.03
C LEU A 197 3.00 -1.84 -2.27
N SER A 198 3.73 -1.66 -3.37
CA SER A 198 5.07 -2.27 -3.51
C SER A 198 5.98 -1.75 -2.39
N ALA A 199 7.06 -2.48 -2.08
CA ALA A 199 8.02 -2.07 -1.05
C ALA A 199 8.60 -0.67 -1.30
N SER A 200 8.95 -0.36 -2.55
CA SER A 200 9.48 0.95 -2.92
C SER A 200 8.46 2.07 -2.77
N ALA A 201 7.22 1.83 -3.21
CA ALA A 201 6.14 2.80 -3.07
C ALA A 201 5.76 2.99 -1.59
N ALA A 202 5.66 1.93 -0.79
CA ALA A 202 5.38 2.01 0.65
C ALA A 202 6.41 2.88 1.38
N LYS A 203 7.71 2.67 1.10
CA LYS A 203 8.79 3.51 1.63
C LYS A 203 8.66 4.97 1.19
N ALA A 204 8.30 5.21 -0.07
CA ALA A 204 8.08 6.56 -0.58
C ALA A 204 6.88 7.25 0.10
N TYR A 205 5.78 6.54 0.33
CA TYR A 205 4.60 7.04 1.05
C TYR A 205 4.95 7.36 2.50
N PHE A 206 5.67 6.46 3.17
CA PHE A 206 6.13 6.69 4.53
C PHE A 206 7.06 7.90 4.63
N ASN A 207 7.94 8.13 3.66
CA ASN A 207 8.83 9.29 3.69
C ASN A 207 8.13 10.58 3.26
N GLY A 208 7.19 10.49 2.32
CA GLY A 208 6.52 11.65 1.70
C GLY A 208 5.36 12.20 2.51
N LEU A 209 4.66 11.36 3.28
CA LEU A 209 3.49 11.76 4.07
C LEU A 209 3.86 12.13 5.51
N SER A 210 3.28 13.20 6.00
CA SER A 210 3.37 13.69 7.37
C SER A 210 2.05 13.51 8.11
N VAL A 211 2.10 13.42 9.44
CA VAL A 211 0.89 13.44 10.27
C VAL A 211 0.12 14.74 10.01
N GLY A 212 -1.19 14.64 9.78
CA GLY A 212 -2.06 15.74 9.40
C GLY A 212 -2.24 15.96 7.88
N ASP A 213 -1.47 15.24 7.05
CA ASP A 213 -1.63 15.31 5.60
C ASP A 213 -2.99 14.80 5.14
N THR A 214 -3.54 15.42 4.09
CA THR A 214 -4.83 15.05 3.52
C THR A 214 -4.68 13.79 2.66
N VAL A 215 -5.50 12.78 2.93
CA VAL A 215 -5.64 11.59 2.08
C VAL A 215 -7.04 11.60 1.49
N GLN A 216 -7.16 11.49 0.17
CA GLN A 216 -8.45 11.43 -0.50
C GLN A 216 -8.61 10.07 -1.18
N VAL A 217 -9.75 9.42 -0.93
CA VAL A 217 -10.14 8.14 -1.52
C VAL A 217 -11.35 8.38 -2.40
N VAL A 218 -11.28 7.97 -3.67
CA VAL A 218 -12.35 8.03 -4.66
C VAL A 218 -12.62 6.64 -5.24
N ALA A 219 -13.80 6.45 -5.84
CA ALA A 219 -14.26 5.16 -6.37
C ALA A 219 -15.09 5.36 -7.64
#